data_AF-A0A8J7P814-F1
#
_entry.id   AF-A0A8J7P814-F1
#
_cell.length_a   1.000
_cell.length_b   1.000
_cell.length_c   1.000
_cell.angle_alpha   90.00
_cell.angle_beta   90.00
_cell.angle_gamma   90.00
#
_symmetry.space_group_name_H-M   'P 1'
#
loop_
_entity.id
_entity.type
_entity.pdbx_description
1 polymer ?
#
loop_
_entity_poly.entity_id
_entity_poly.type
_entity_poly.pdbx_seq_one_letter_code
_entity_poly.pdbx_strand_id
1 'polypeptide(L)'
;MRIIITFESLQQVLKAEKLLRESDNFKCRTTPTPPGLSSDICGMSIELYDHKSQDRALAHLQKHGLVPSGVHCLSNKSSQTTGSKRPTASAGAATKAGSIQRAESTDSPSSENWTGSTKPEQTLLILAAFRALDAKTRYILDFALGMAERVLLLLQESADRKFLEDLGTYSPRLQCALLGDEFGPLVFDKTDQDSGKPEQVAAAEEIARKSREFLAISFSTNPENISLFIGPTWLKRALPEATNILADDEGQLSAQALANRLKILGQSKNDQEIEAFASFAVLSLPERRRLLKRVCIFGPESTGKTTMSKNLAKHFHTLYCPEYARTLMESRNNELFESDMIHFAKGMIASEEALVGFANRALFSDTDALTTCIWYEFLYKRVPVELRELAACQKHHLYLLLDVDVPWVYDPQRYLPNERQSFLDLCREYLENAGRPYKLVSGTFEERTELAIGAVEELLSS
;
A
#
# COMPACT_ATOMS: atom_id res chain seq x y z
N MET A 1 10.07 19.99 26.95
CA MET A 1 9.76 21.40 26.72
C MET A 1 10.29 21.73 25.33
N ARG A 2 9.41 22.06 24.39
CA ARG A 2 9.77 22.31 22.99
C ARG A 2 9.85 23.82 22.78
N ILE A 3 10.89 24.29 22.12
CA ILE A 3 11.00 25.69 21.74
C ILE A 3 10.64 25.81 20.28
N ILE A 4 9.65 26.63 19.99
CA ILE A 4 9.19 26.93 18.64
C ILE A 4 9.60 28.36 18.33
N ILE A 5 10.42 28.55 17.30
CA ILE A 5 10.85 29.84 16.79
C ILE A 5 10.09 30.08 15.48
N THR A 6 9.22 31.08 15.46
CA THR A 6 8.42 31.45 14.28
C THR A 6 9.15 32.53 13.48
N PHE A 7 8.85 32.58 12.18
CA PHE A 7 9.33 33.62 11.27
C PHE A 7 8.19 34.09 10.36
N GLU A 8 8.31 35.29 9.80
CA GLU A 8 7.29 35.91 8.94
C GLU A 8 7.15 35.21 7.59
N SER A 9 8.20 34.49 7.15
CA SER A 9 8.20 33.77 5.87
C SER A 9 8.90 32.42 5.96
N LEU A 10 8.49 31.48 5.12
CA LEU A 10 9.12 30.16 4.99
C LEU A 10 10.61 30.29 4.61
N GLN A 11 10.98 31.30 3.83
CA GLN A 11 12.38 31.57 3.48
C GLN A 11 13.24 31.87 4.71
N GLN A 12 12.71 32.64 5.66
CA GLN A 12 13.41 32.92 6.92
C GLN A 12 13.53 31.65 7.76
N VAL A 13 12.49 30.80 7.82
CA VAL A 13 12.54 29.50 8.50
C VAL A 13 13.66 28.62 7.94
N LEU A 14 13.72 28.46 6.61
CA LEU A 14 14.71 27.61 5.96
C LEU A 14 16.14 28.17 6.07
N LYS A 15 16.29 29.50 5.96
CA LYS A 15 17.59 30.16 6.15
C LYS A 15 18.07 30.03 7.60
N ALA A 16 17.16 30.16 8.56
CA ALA A 16 17.44 29.99 9.98
C ALA A 16 17.81 28.54 10.30
N GLU A 17 17.12 27.57 9.72
CA GLU A 17 17.45 26.15 9.89
C GLU A 17 18.86 25.87 9.37
N LYS A 18 19.16 26.30 8.15
CA LYS A 18 20.48 26.11 7.54
C LYS A 18 21.59 26.71 8.42
N LEU A 19 21.42 27.96 8.87
CA LEU A 19 22.41 28.65 9.70
C LEU A 19 22.62 28.00 11.06
N LEU A 20 21.57 27.47 11.68
CA LEU A 20 21.67 26.76 12.94
C LEU A 20 22.35 25.40 12.75
N ARG A 21 22.03 24.67 11.67
CA ARG A 21 22.63 23.36 11.36
C ARG A 21 24.12 23.46 10.99
N GLU A 22 24.54 24.48 10.24
CA GLU A 22 25.95 24.71 9.86
C GLU A 22 26.86 25.01 11.06
N SER A 23 26.31 25.32 12.23
CA SER A 23 27.08 25.66 13.42
C SER A 23 27.49 24.45 14.28
N ASP A 24 27.19 23.20 13.86
CA ASP A 24 27.37 21.91 14.57
C ASP A 24 26.80 21.80 16.01
N ASN A 25 26.36 22.92 16.59
CA ASN A 25 26.02 23.08 18.00
C ASN A 25 24.52 23.21 18.27
N PHE A 26 23.69 23.32 17.23
CA PHE A 26 22.24 23.46 17.36
C PHE A 26 21.54 22.23 16.80
N LYS A 27 20.88 21.50 17.69
CA LYS A 27 19.91 20.48 17.29
C LYS A 27 18.58 21.18 17.04
N CYS A 28 18.21 21.31 15.77
CA CYS A 28 16.96 21.94 15.36
C CYS A 28 16.36 21.24 14.13
N ARG A 29 15.07 21.47 13.90
CA ARG A 29 14.37 21.07 12.67
C ARG A 29 13.35 22.12 12.28
N THR A 30 12.96 22.15 11.01
CA THR A 30 11.67 22.76 10.66
C THR A 30 10.50 21.93 11.15
N THR A 31 9.45 22.57 11.63
CA THR A 31 8.21 21.95 12.10
C THR A 31 7.01 22.82 11.72
N PRO A 32 5.83 22.26 11.43
CA PRO A 32 4.64 23.07 11.25
C PRO A 32 4.36 23.92 12.49
N THR A 33 3.98 25.18 12.27
CA THR A 33 3.67 26.11 13.36
C THR A 33 2.45 25.62 14.14
N PRO A 34 2.58 25.31 15.44
CA PRO A 34 1.44 24.88 16.25
C PRO A 34 0.30 25.90 16.26
N PRO A 35 -0.98 25.46 16.28
CA PRO A 35 -2.12 26.35 16.27
C PRO A 35 -2.08 27.36 17.42
N GLY A 36 -2.36 28.64 17.12
CA GLY A 36 -2.43 29.71 18.12
C GLY A 36 -1.09 30.35 18.51
N LEU A 37 0.03 29.97 17.86
CA LEU A 37 1.34 30.57 18.14
C LEU A 37 1.71 31.76 17.24
N SER A 38 1.09 31.95 16.09
CA SER A 38 1.18 33.23 15.37
C SER A 38 -0.05 33.48 14.47
N SER A 39 -0.28 34.76 14.15
CA SER A 39 -1.14 35.21 13.05
C SER A 39 -0.43 35.19 11.69
N ASP A 40 0.88 34.92 11.68
CA ASP A 40 1.78 35.30 10.59
C ASP A 40 2.13 34.11 9.67
N ILE A 41 1.26 33.97 8.67
CA ILE A 41 1.46 33.76 7.23
C ILE A 41 2.22 32.52 6.70
N CYS A 42 3.26 31.95 7.33
CA CYS A 42 4.05 30.89 6.65
C CYS A 42 3.80 29.43 7.06
N GLY A 43 3.04 29.17 8.13
CA GLY A 43 2.70 27.80 8.55
C GLY A 43 3.87 26.94 9.08
N MET A 44 5.09 27.47 9.10
CA MET A 44 6.32 26.76 9.47
C MET A 44 7.14 27.51 10.52
N SER A 45 7.84 26.75 11.35
CA SER A 45 8.66 27.21 12.47
C SER A 45 9.93 26.38 12.61
N ILE A 46 10.88 26.82 13.43
CA ILE A 46 12.00 26.01 13.89
C ILE A 46 11.69 25.44 15.27
N GLU A 47 11.80 24.13 15.42
CA GLU A 47 11.83 23.47 16.71
C GLU A 47 13.29 23.29 17.17
N LEU A 48 13.64 23.81 18.35
CA LEU A 48 14.88 23.44 19.02
C LEU A 48 14.64 22.25 19.94
N TYR A 49 15.46 21.21 19.80
CA TYR A 49 15.36 20.01 20.65
C TYR A 49 15.90 20.23 22.06
N ASP A 50 16.86 21.15 22.23
CA ASP A 50 17.44 21.49 23.52
C ASP A 50 17.04 22.90 23.94
N HIS A 51 16.19 22.99 24.98
CA HIS A 51 15.76 24.28 25.51
C HIS A 51 16.91 25.13 26.05
N LYS A 52 18.01 24.53 26.51
CA LYS A 52 19.18 25.27 27.01
C LYS A 52 19.97 25.94 25.90
N SER A 53 19.69 25.59 24.64
CA SER A 53 20.32 26.20 23.46
C SER A 53 19.58 27.44 22.95
N GLN A 54 18.44 27.81 23.53
CA GLN A 54 17.59 28.92 23.09
C GLN A 54 18.35 30.21 22.87
N ASP A 55 18.97 30.76 23.92
CA ASP A 55 19.61 32.07 23.86
C ASP A 55 20.79 32.08 22.89
N ARG A 56 21.53 30.98 22.81
CA ARG A 56 22.62 30.79 21.86
C ARG A 56 22.10 30.74 20.42
N ALA A 57 20.99 30.06 20.18
CA ALA A 57 20.37 29.95 18.86
C ALA A 57 19.83 31.30 18.40
N LEU A 58 19.13 32.03 19.28
CA LEU A 58 18.62 33.37 19.00
C LEU A 58 19.75 34.36 18.72
N ALA A 59 20.81 34.35 19.53
CA ALA A 59 21.98 35.19 19.29
C ALA A 59 22.68 34.86 17.96
N HIS A 60 22.77 33.58 17.60
CA HIS A 60 23.36 33.13 16.34
C HIS A 60 22.53 33.56 15.12
N LEU A 61 21.20 33.43 15.20
CA LEU A 61 20.28 33.89 14.16
C LEU A 61 20.35 35.41 13.99
N GLN A 62 20.33 36.15 15.10
CA GLN A 62 20.41 37.61 15.09
C GLN A 62 21.73 38.11 14.50
N LYS A 63 22.86 37.45 14.81
CA LYS A 63 24.18 37.74 14.22
C LYS A 63 24.18 37.62 12.69
N HIS A 64 23.32 36.76 12.13
CA HIS A 64 23.19 36.54 10.69
C HIS A 64 21.98 37.28 10.08
N GLY A 65 21.43 38.27 10.78
CA GLY A 65 20.35 39.12 10.30
C GLY A 65 18.99 38.42 10.20
N LEU A 66 18.79 37.31 10.93
CA LEU A 66 17.49 36.65 11.05
C LEU A 66 16.89 36.94 12.41
N VAL A 67 15.81 37.71 12.40
CA VAL A 67 15.03 38.04 13.61
C VAL A 67 13.77 37.19 13.59
N PRO A 68 13.57 36.30 14.58
CA PRO A 68 12.32 35.57 14.72
C PRO A 68 11.12 36.49 14.93
N SER A 69 9.97 36.16 14.34
CA SER A 69 8.69 36.83 14.61
C SER A 69 8.13 36.43 15.97
N GLY A 70 8.56 35.29 16.52
CA GLY A 70 8.14 34.83 17.84
C GLY A 70 9.00 33.67 18.36
N VAL A 71 9.02 33.53 19.69
CA VAL A 71 9.70 32.43 20.38
C VAL A 71 8.75 31.90 21.44
N HIS A 72 8.37 30.63 21.32
CA HIS A 72 7.32 30.01 22.12
C HIS A 72 7.86 28.78 22.84
N CYS A 73 7.53 28.68 24.12
CA CYS A 73 7.94 27.56 24.96
C CYS A 73 6.73 26.67 25.24
N LEU A 74 6.68 25.49 24.60
CA LEU A 74 5.61 24.52 24.78
C LEU A 74 6.02 23.49 25.84
N SER A 75 5.27 23.45 26.94
CA SER A 75 5.31 22.35 27.90
C SER A 75 4.32 21.27 27.49
N ASN A 76 4.71 19.99 27.57
CA ASN A 76 3.77 18.89 27.37
C ASN A 76 2.79 18.89 28.55
N LYS A 77 1.63 19.54 28.40
CA LYS A 77 0.49 19.29 29.27
C LYS A 77 -0.43 18.29 28.58
N SER A 78 -0.44 17.06 29.09
CA SER A 78 -1.59 16.17 28.98
C SER A 78 -2.83 16.86 29.59
N SER A 79 -3.95 16.80 28.87
CA SER A 79 -5.32 17.05 29.33
C SER A 79 -5.59 18.34 30.10
N GLN A 80 -6.26 19.30 29.46
CA GLN A 80 -7.27 20.12 30.15
C GLN A 80 -8.36 20.52 29.15
N THR A 81 -9.47 19.80 29.26
CA THR A 81 -10.77 20.14 28.69
C THR A 81 -11.18 21.54 29.14
N THR A 82 -11.63 22.32 28.16
CA THR A 82 -12.25 23.63 28.33
C THR A 82 -13.42 23.56 29.32
N GLY A 83 -13.36 24.40 30.35
CA GLY A 83 -14.43 24.56 31.32
C GLY A 83 -15.69 25.14 30.68
N SER A 84 -16.76 24.33 30.65
CA SER A 84 -18.13 24.82 30.55
C SER A 84 -18.74 24.83 31.95
N LYS A 85 -19.18 26.02 32.38
CA LYS A 85 -19.92 26.25 33.63
C LYS A 85 -21.14 25.31 33.71
N ARG A 86 -21.37 24.71 34.88
CA ARG A 86 -22.73 24.39 35.36
C ARG A 86 -22.87 24.71 36.84
N PRO A 87 -24.08 25.10 37.30
CA PRO A 87 -24.30 25.74 38.57
C PRO A 87 -24.42 24.72 39.72
N THR A 88 -24.20 25.26 40.91
CA THR A 88 -24.35 24.70 42.24
C THR A 88 -25.72 24.07 42.52
N ALA A 89 -25.72 22.92 43.19
CA ALA A 89 -26.74 22.55 44.17
C ALA A 89 -26.14 21.58 45.22
N SER A 90 -26.58 21.77 46.45
CA SER A 90 -26.04 21.30 47.74
C SER A 90 -26.66 20.02 48.29
N ALA A 91 -26.04 19.53 49.39
CA ALA A 91 -26.49 18.53 50.38
C ALA A 91 -26.32 17.04 49.97
N GLY A 92 -25.87 16.10 50.81
CA GLY A 92 -25.54 16.05 52.24
C GLY A 92 -25.78 14.61 52.75
N ALA A 93 -24.88 14.08 53.60
CA ALA A 93 -24.96 12.80 54.37
C ALA A 93 -24.85 11.48 53.58
N ALA A 94 -24.43 10.31 54.11
CA ALA A 94 -23.59 9.88 55.23
C ALA A 94 -23.39 8.33 55.09
N THR A 95 -22.22 7.82 55.53
CA THR A 95 -21.93 6.48 56.12
C THR A 95 -22.29 5.12 55.48
N LYS A 96 -21.22 4.34 55.27
CA LYS A 96 -20.93 2.91 55.60
C LYS A 96 -21.73 1.72 54.99
N ALA A 97 -20.92 0.87 54.33
CA ALA A 97 -20.79 -0.60 54.41
C ALA A 97 -21.90 -1.53 53.86
N GLY A 98 -21.50 -2.46 52.98
CA GLY A 98 -22.23 -3.71 52.74
C GLY A 98 -22.01 -4.38 51.37
N SER A 99 -21.36 -5.56 51.42
CA SER A 99 -21.62 -6.79 50.63
C SER A 99 -21.65 -6.80 49.09
N ILE A 100 -20.86 -7.74 48.58
CA ILE A 100 -20.89 -8.36 47.24
C ILE A 100 -22.20 -9.15 47.05
N GLN A 101 -22.95 -8.92 45.98
CA GLN A 101 -23.54 -9.95 45.10
C GLN A 101 -24.18 -9.34 43.83
N ARG A 102 -24.16 -10.13 42.75
CA ARG A 102 -24.59 -9.85 41.37
C ARG A 102 -26.10 -9.66 41.21
N ALA A 103 -26.52 -8.78 40.28
CA ALA A 103 -27.39 -9.05 39.13
C ALA A 103 -27.75 -7.74 38.37
N GLU A 104 -27.62 -7.78 37.03
CA GLU A 104 -28.47 -7.18 35.96
C GLU A 104 -29.07 -5.76 36.13
N SER A 105 -29.21 -4.87 35.16
CA SER A 105 -28.87 -4.64 33.74
C SER A 105 -29.25 -3.15 33.51
N THR A 106 -28.59 -2.35 32.68
CA THR A 106 -29.05 -2.03 31.32
C THR A 106 -28.18 -0.91 30.73
N ASP A 107 -27.95 -1.04 29.42
CA ASP A 107 -27.72 0.02 28.42
C ASP A 107 -26.38 0.77 28.37
N SER A 108 -25.46 0.15 27.62
CA SER A 108 -24.47 0.85 26.81
C SER A 108 -24.56 0.31 25.37
N PRO A 109 -24.56 1.16 24.33
CA PRO A 109 -24.85 0.74 22.97
C PRO A 109 -23.73 -0.14 22.41
N SER A 110 -24.12 -1.38 22.12
CA SER A 110 -23.52 -2.39 21.24
C SER A 110 -22.15 -2.05 20.63
N SER A 111 -21.09 -2.51 21.28
CA SER A 111 -19.99 -3.12 20.55
C SER A 111 -20.56 -4.33 19.81
N GLU A 112 -20.73 -4.22 18.49
CA GLU A 112 -21.03 -5.39 17.68
C GLU A 112 -19.95 -6.44 17.93
N ASN A 113 -20.36 -7.50 18.61
CA ASN A 113 -19.65 -8.75 18.72
C ASN A 113 -19.33 -9.21 17.30
N TRP A 114 -18.07 -9.05 16.89
CA TRP A 114 -17.47 -9.95 15.91
C TRP A 114 -17.48 -11.33 16.53
N THR A 115 -18.57 -12.08 16.31
CA THR A 115 -18.52 -13.53 16.39
C THR A 115 -17.43 -13.96 15.42
N GLY A 116 -16.37 -14.55 15.96
CA GLY A 116 -15.25 -15.05 15.20
C GLY A 116 -15.74 -16.09 14.19
N SER A 117 -16.02 -15.65 12.98
CA SER A 117 -15.81 -16.46 11.80
C SER A 117 -14.30 -16.50 11.63
N THR A 118 -13.66 -17.54 12.16
CA THR A 118 -12.33 -17.95 11.70
C THR A 118 -12.49 -18.19 10.20
N LYS A 119 -12.07 -17.23 9.37
CA LYS A 119 -11.87 -17.51 7.95
C LYS A 119 -10.94 -18.72 7.90
N PRO A 120 -11.32 -19.83 7.23
CA PRO A 120 -10.46 -20.99 7.15
C PRO A 120 -9.12 -20.55 6.52
N GLU A 121 -7.99 -20.94 7.12
CA GLU A 121 -6.66 -20.73 6.56
C GLU A 121 -6.66 -21.27 5.12
N GLN A 122 -6.77 -20.40 4.12
CA GLN A 122 -6.88 -20.85 2.73
C GLN A 122 -5.54 -21.39 2.28
N THR A 123 -5.47 -22.71 2.08
CA THR A 123 -4.31 -23.40 1.52
C THR A 123 -4.56 -23.66 0.04
N LEU A 124 -3.59 -23.29 -0.82
CA LEU A 124 -3.61 -23.51 -2.26
C LEU A 124 -2.59 -24.57 -2.65
N LEU A 125 -3.03 -25.59 -3.39
CA LEU A 125 -2.18 -26.65 -3.92
C LEU A 125 -1.90 -26.43 -5.41
N ILE A 126 -0.64 -26.43 -5.79
CA ILE A 126 -0.16 -26.35 -7.17
C ILE A 126 0.48 -27.68 -7.52
N LEU A 127 -0.05 -28.38 -8.52
CA LEU A 127 0.63 -29.48 -9.18
C LEU A 127 1.17 -28.97 -10.51
N ALA A 128 2.48 -28.91 -10.65
CA ALA A 128 3.10 -28.38 -11.86
C ALA A 128 4.40 -29.10 -12.23
N ALA A 129 4.71 -29.12 -13.52
CA ALA A 129 6.00 -29.53 -14.05
C ALA A 129 6.94 -28.32 -14.23
N PHE A 130 7.11 -27.50 -13.18
CA PHE A 130 8.05 -26.38 -13.23
C PHE A 130 9.49 -26.91 -13.25
N ARG A 131 10.30 -26.37 -14.17
CA ARG A 131 11.71 -26.76 -14.34
C ARG A 131 12.71 -25.69 -13.93
N ALA A 132 12.25 -24.44 -13.78
CA ALA A 132 13.07 -23.30 -13.37
C ALA A 132 12.21 -22.19 -12.76
N LEU A 133 12.80 -21.31 -11.97
CA LEU A 133 12.17 -20.08 -11.47
C LEU A 133 12.23 -18.96 -12.53
N ASP A 134 11.72 -19.26 -13.72
CA ASP A 134 11.58 -18.30 -14.80
C ASP A 134 10.45 -17.28 -14.51
N ALA A 135 10.26 -16.31 -15.41
CA ALA A 135 9.26 -15.25 -15.22
C ALA A 135 7.82 -15.81 -15.10
N LYS A 136 7.52 -16.96 -15.72
CA LYS A 136 6.21 -17.59 -15.70
C LYS A 136 6.00 -18.35 -14.38
N THR A 137 6.98 -19.13 -13.93
CA THR A 137 6.92 -19.84 -12.65
C THR A 137 6.84 -18.88 -11.48
N ARG A 138 7.69 -17.84 -11.45
CA ARG A 138 7.63 -16.78 -10.41
C ARG A 138 6.25 -16.14 -10.33
N TYR A 139 5.68 -15.84 -11.49
CA TYR A 139 4.36 -15.25 -11.58
C TYR A 139 3.27 -16.13 -10.95
N ILE A 140 3.24 -17.42 -11.30
CA ILE A 140 2.24 -18.35 -10.76
C ILE A 140 2.39 -18.47 -9.23
N LEU A 141 3.63 -18.50 -8.74
CA LEU A 141 3.91 -18.56 -7.30
C LEU A 141 3.50 -17.27 -6.57
N ASP A 142 3.84 -16.10 -7.11
CA ASP A 142 3.45 -14.80 -6.54
C ASP A 142 1.94 -14.62 -6.52
N PHE A 143 1.27 -15.01 -7.61
CA PHE A 143 -0.18 -15.01 -7.71
C PHE A 143 -0.80 -15.92 -6.64
N ALA A 144 -0.30 -17.16 -6.52
CA ALA A 144 -0.79 -18.11 -5.52
C ALA A 144 -0.56 -17.61 -4.08
N LEU A 145 0.60 -17.02 -3.80
CA LEU A 145 0.94 -16.41 -2.50
C LEU A 145 0.08 -15.18 -2.18
N GLY A 146 -0.40 -14.47 -3.20
CA GLY A 146 -1.38 -13.40 -3.05
C GLY A 146 -2.79 -13.92 -2.72
N MET A 147 -3.15 -15.12 -3.20
CA MET A 147 -4.49 -15.70 -3.06
C MET A 147 -4.69 -16.55 -1.81
N ALA A 148 -3.62 -17.11 -1.24
CA ALA A 148 -3.71 -18.12 -0.20
C ALA A 148 -2.65 -17.92 0.89
N GLU A 149 -3.02 -18.10 2.16
CA GLU A 149 -2.10 -17.94 3.31
C GLU A 149 -0.93 -18.93 3.25
N ARG A 150 -1.15 -20.11 2.68
CA ARG A 150 -0.12 -21.12 2.43
C ARG A 150 -0.25 -21.66 1.00
N VAL A 151 0.88 -21.82 0.33
CA VAL A 151 0.97 -22.42 -1.00
C VAL A 151 1.79 -23.70 -0.91
N LEU A 152 1.22 -24.80 -1.38
CA LEU A 152 1.87 -26.09 -1.49
C LEU A 152 2.17 -26.35 -2.97
N LEU A 153 3.43 -26.51 -3.31
CA LEU A 153 3.88 -26.84 -4.66
C LEU A 153 4.32 -28.30 -4.71
N LEU A 154 3.60 -29.11 -5.48
CA LEU A 154 3.98 -30.47 -5.83
C LEU A 154 4.59 -30.47 -7.23
N LEU A 155 5.89 -30.79 -7.30
CA LEU A 155 6.62 -30.88 -8.56
C LEU A 155 6.54 -32.30 -9.12
N GLN A 156 6.08 -32.39 -10.39
CA GLN A 156 5.88 -33.66 -11.09
C GLN A 156 7.16 -34.31 -11.62
N GLU A 157 8.22 -33.53 -11.83
CA GLU A 157 9.48 -34.01 -12.42
C GLU A 157 10.67 -33.74 -11.49
N SER A 158 11.82 -34.32 -11.83
CA SER A 158 13.09 -33.99 -11.21
C SER A 158 13.41 -32.51 -11.43
N ALA A 159 13.47 -31.78 -10.32
CA ALA A 159 13.93 -30.41 -10.27
C ALA A 159 15.45 -30.40 -10.06
N ASP A 160 16.16 -29.52 -10.76
CA ASP A 160 17.58 -29.34 -10.44
C ASP A 160 17.75 -28.75 -9.03
N ARG A 161 18.90 -29.03 -8.41
CA ARG A 161 19.18 -28.62 -7.04
C ARG A 161 19.11 -27.11 -6.85
N LYS A 162 19.52 -26.34 -7.85
CA LYS A 162 19.53 -24.87 -7.79
C LYS A 162 18.12 -24.33 -7.77
N PHE A 163 17.22 -24.88 -8.59
CA PHE A 163 15.80 -24.53 -8.62
C PHE A 163 15.11 -24.84 -7.29
N LEU A 164 15.43 -25.97 -6.64
CA LEU A 164 14.90 -26.31 -5.31
C LEU A 164 15.43 -25.37 -4.21
N GLU A 165 16.71 -24.99 -4.27
CA GLU A 165 17.31 -24.02 -3.35
C GLU A 165 16.69 -22.62 -3.53
N ASP A 166 16.49 -22.19 -4.78
CA ASP A 166 15.83 -20.93 -5.12
C ASP A 166 14.35 -20.94 -4.67
N LEU A 167 13.64 -22.07 -4.80
CA LEU A 167 12.26 -22.24 -4.30
C LEU A 167 12.18 -22.22 -2.77
N GLY A 168 13.12 -22.87 -2.10
CA GLY A 168 13.18 -22.93 -0.63
C GLY A 168 13.41 -21.57 0.03
N THR A 169 13.98 -20.61 -0.71
CA THR A 169 14.19 -19.22 -0.26
C THR A 169 13.14 -18.25 -0.79
N TYR A 170 12.21 -18.72 -1.63
CA TYR A 170 11.26 -17.86 -2.34
C TYR A 170 10.24 -17.19 -1.41
N SER A 171 9.64 -17.95 -0.49
CA SER A 171 8.69 -17.44 0.51
C SER A 171 8.52 -18.42 1.66
N PRO A 172 8.43 -17.97 2.93
CA PRO A 172 8.16 -18.86 4.06
C PRO A 172 6.74 -19.46 4.02
N ARG A 173 5.86 -18.91 3.18
CA ARG A 173 4.49 -19.40 2.96
C ARG A 173 4.41 -20.43 1.82
N LEU A 174 5.50 -20.66 1.10
CA LEU A 174 5.61 -21.66 0.03
C LEU A 174 6.29 -22.91 0.59
N GLN A 175 5.62 -24.05 0.50
CA GLN A 175 6.20 -25.36 0.80
C GLN A 175 6.24 -26.19 -0.48
N CYS A 176 7.37 -26.82 -0.76
CA CYS A 176 7.57 -27.60 -1.97
C CYS A 176 7.84 -29.06 -1.62
N ALA A 177 7.24 -29.98 -2.37
CA ALA A 177 7.61 -31.40 -2.38
C ALA A 177 7.75 -31.93 -3.80
N LEU A 178 8.68 -32.87 -3.95
CA LEU A 178 8.88 -33.63 -5.17
C LEU A 178 8.07 -34.92 -5.09
N LEU A 179 7.34 -35.25 -6.16
CA LEU A 179 6.61 -36.51 -6.23
C LEU A 179 7.54 -37.72 -6.47
N GLY A 180 8.76 -37.49 -6.98
CA GLY A 180 9.90 -38.41 -6.91
C GLY A 180 10.08 -39.38 -8.09
N ASP A 181 11.35 -39.71 -8.34
CA ASP A 181 12.00 -40.34 -9.52
C ASP A 181 11.59 -41.78 -9.91
N GLU A 182 10.62 -42.42 -9.26
CA GLU A 182 10.32 -43.85 -9.48
C GLU A 182 9.53 -44.16 -10.77
N PHE A 183 8.90 -43.16 -11.39
CA PHE A 183 8.00 -43.37 -12.54
C PHE A 183 8.34 -42.56 -13.80
N GLY A 184 9.43 -41.79 -13.80
CA GLY A 184 9.80 -40.93 -14.92
C GLY A 184 8.78 -39.82 -15.22
N PRO A 185 8.98 -39.00 -16.28
CA PRO A 185 8.03 -37.96 -16.67
C PRO A 185 6.70 -38.60 -17.07
N LEU A 186 5.63 -38.29 -16.33
CA LEU A 186 4.27 -38.74 -16.67
C LEU A 186 3.77 -37.96 -17.89
N VAL A 187 3.99 -38.51 -19.08
CA VAL A 187 3.41 -38.02 -20.32
C VAL A 187 1.99 -38.57 -20.43
N PHE A 188 0.99 -37.77 -20.09
CA PHE A 188 -0.40 -38.08 -20.40
C PHE A 188 -0.66 -37.82 -21.90
N ASP A 189 -0.97 -38.88 -22.63
CA ASP A 189 -1.33 -38.78 -24.05
C ASP A 189 -2.74 -38.20 -24.18
N LYS A 190 -2.83 -36.98 -24.73
CA LYS A 190 -4.04 -36.15 -24.79
C LYS A 190 -5.17 -36.78 -25.63
N THR A 191 -4.87 -37.78 -26.45
CA THR A 191 -5.86 -38.46 -27.30
C THR A 191 -6.62 -39.57 -26.58
N ASP A 192 -6.17 -39.98 -25.40
CA ASP A 192 -6.70 -41.13 -24.68
C ASP A 192 -7.72 -40.69 -23.61
N GLN A 193 -8.83 -40.11 -24.04
CA GLN A 193 -9.92 -39.73 -23.13
C GLN A 193 -10.62 -40.94 -22.45
N ASP A 194 -10.23 -42.18 -22.78
CA ASP A 194 -10.98 -43.37 -22.34
C ASP A 194 -10.19 -44.70 -22.18
N SER A 195 -8.85 -44.75 -22.20
CA SER A 195 -8.20 -46.08 -22.34
C SER A 195 -8.18 -46.97 -21.10
N GLY A 196 -8.62 -46.51 -19.92
CA GLY A 196 -8.66 -47.38 -18.74
C GLY A 196 -7.34 -48.11 -18.46
N LYS A 197 -6.20 -47.53 -18.88
CA LYS A 197 -4.88 -48.16 -18.73
C LYS A 197 -4.54 -48.17 -17.23
N PRO A 198 -4.37 -49.35 -16.61
CA PRO A 198 -4.15 -49.48 -15.17
C PRO A 198 -2.97 -48.65 -14.65
N GLU A 199 -1.93 -48.48 -15.48
CA GLU A 199 -0.72 -47.74 -15.13
C GLU A 199 -0.96 -46.24 -14.95
N GLN A 200 -1.81 -45.63 -15.79
CA GLN A 200 -2.16 -44.20 -15.67
C GLN A 200 -3.11 -43.94 -14.50
N VAL A 201 -4.02 -44.87 -14.23
CA VAL A 201 -4.91 -44.83 -13.05
C VAL A 201 -4.08 -45.00 -11.77
N ALA A 202 -3.17 -45.98 -11.73
CA ALA A 202 -2.28 -46.20 -10.60
C ALA A 202 -1.36 -45.00 -10.35
N ALA A 203 -0.80 -44.37 -11.39
CA ALA A 203 -0.01 -43.15 -11.26
C ALA A 203 -0.84 -41.98 -10.70
N ALA A 204 -2.08 -41.81 -11.16
CA ALA A 204 -2.99 -40.78 -10.67
C ALA A 204 -3.42 -41.03 -9.21
N GLU A 205 -3.74 -42.28 -8.84
CA GLU A 205 -4.05 -42.69 -7.46
C GLU A 205 -2.86 -42.51 -6.53
N GLU A 206 -1.64 -42.79 -7.00
CA GLU A 206 -0.40 -42.62 -6.26
C GLU A 206 -0.06 -41.13 -6.05
N ILE A 207 -0.25 -40.28 -7.06
CA ILE A 207 -0.15 -38.82 -6.92
C ILE A 207 -1.17 -38.33 -5.90
N ALA A 208 -2.41 -38.81 -5.95
CA ALA A 208 -3.44 -38.44 -4.98
C ALA A 208 -3.07 -38.91 -3.56
N ARG A 209 -2.55 -40.13 -3.41
CA ARG A 209 -2.07 -40.67 -2.12
C ARG A 209 -0.92 -39.83 -1.57
N LYS A 210 0.13 -39.57 -2.37
CA LYS A 210 1.27 -38.73 -1.96
C LYS A 210 0.86 -37.28 -1.67
N SER A 211 -0.08 -36.73 -2.44
CA SER A 211 -0.66 -35.42 -2.16
C SER A 211 -1.33 -35.43 -0.78
N ARG A 212 -2.20 -36.42 -0.49
CA ARG A 212 -2.86 -36.58 0.81
C ARG A 212 -1.87 -36.82 1.95
N GLU A 213 -0.82 -37.60 1.75
CA GLU A 213 0.22 -37.84 2.75
C GLU A 213 1.04 -36.60 3.04
N PHE A 214 1.46 -35.87 2.00
CA PHE A 214 2.15 -34.60 2.18
C PHE A 214 1.26 -33.58 2.90
N LEU A 215 -0.02 -33.54 2.56
CA LEU A 215 -1.02 -32.74 3.27
C LEU A 215 -1.18 -33.19 4.74
N ALA A 216 -1.21 -34.49 5.02
CA ALA A 216 -1.32 -35.01 6.39
C ALA A 216 -0.04 -34.81 7.23
N ILE A 217 1.13 -34.83 6.60
CA ILE A 217 2.44 -34.59 7.25
C ILE A 217 2.63 -33.10 7.53
N SER A 218 2.24 -32.24 6.58
CA SER A 218 2.38 -30.79 6.70
C SER A 218 1.28 -30.16 7.57
N PHE A 219 0.19 -30.88 7.88
CA PHE A 219 -0.95 -30.35 8.64
C PHE A 219 -1.54 -31.34 9.64
N SER A 220 -1.74 -30.91 10.89
CA SER A 220 -2.59 -31.59 11.88
C SER A 220 -4.10 -31.27 11.72
N THR A 221 -4.54 -30.82 10.53
CA THR A 221 -5.90 -30.29 10.31
C THR A 221 -6.60 -30.85 9.07
N ASN A 222 -7.93 -30.75 9.10
CA ASN A 222 -8.91 -31.45 8.27
C ASN A 222 -8.74 -31.20 6.74
N PRO A 223 -8.72 -32.24 5.88
CA PRO A 223 -8.57 -32.13 4.41
C PRO A 223 -9.57 -31.22 3.70
N GLU A 224 -10.70 -30.90 4.33
CA GLU A 224 -11.73 -29.98 3.80
C GLU A 224 -11.28 -28.51 3.70
N ASN A 225 -10.10 -28.15 4.21
CA ASN A 225 -9.58 -26.77 4.16
C ASN A 225 -8.79 -26.41 2.88
N ILE A 226 -8.59 -27.37 1.96
CA ILE A 226 -7.89 -27.12 0.69
C ILE A 226 -8.83 -26.41 -0.27
N SER A 227 -8.64 -25.10 -0.41
CA SER A 227 -9.64 -24.22 -1.03
C SER A 227 -9.39 -23.96 -2.51
N LEU A 228 -8.16 -24.20 -3.03
CA LEU A 228 -7.76 -23.82 -4.39
C LEU A 228 -6.73 -24.81 -4.96
N PHE A 229 -6.89 -25.17 -6.25
CA PHE A 229 -6.03 -26.11 -6.96
C PHE A 229 -5.58 -25.56 -8.32
N ILE A 230 -4.29 -25.68 -8.66
CA ILE A 230 -3.75 -25.39 -10.00
C ILE A 230 -3.10 -26.67 -10.54
N GLY A 231 -3.62 -27.22 -11.63
CA GLY A 231 -3.08 -28.41 -12.29
C GLY A 231 -4.10 -29.06 -13.24
N PRO A 232 -3.71 -30.11 -13.97
CA PRO A 232 -4.48 -30.64 -15.09
C PRO A 232 -5.86 -31.19 -14.67
N THR A 233 -6.85 -31.08 -15.56
CA THR A 233 -8.26 -31.42 -15.31
C THR A 233 -8.50 -32.87 -14.87
N TRP A 234 -7.65 -33.82 -15.29
CA TRP A 234 -7.73 -35.22 -14.85
C TRP A 234 -7.52 -35.39 -13.34
N LEU A 235 -6.82 -34.46 -12.68
CA LEU A 235 -6.59 -34.56 -11.24
C LEU A 235 -7.89 -34.45 -10.43
N LYS A 236 -8.94 -33.84 -10.99
CA LYS A 236 -10.28 -33.83 -10.38
C LYS A 236 -10.84 -35.23 -10.14
N ARG A 237 -10.49 -36.20 -10.99
CA ARG A 237 -10.90 -37.61 -10.82
C ARG A 237 -10.13 -38.29 -9.68
N ALA A 238 -8.86 -37.94 -9.51
CA ALA A 238 -7.98 -38.55 -8.51
C ALA A 238 -8.08 -37.89 -7.11
N LEU A 239 -8.36 -36.58 -7.09
CA LEU A 239 -8.62 -35.75 -5.91
C LEU A 239 -10.02 -35.10 -6.03
N PRO A 240 -11.11 -35.87 -5.89
CA PRO A 240 -12.47 -35.33 -5.92
C PRO A 240 -12.74 -34.28 -4.82
N GLU A 241 -11.96 -34.30 -3.74
CA GLU A 241 -11.94 -33.28 -2.70
C GLU A 241 -11.37 -31.92 -3.18
N ALA A 242 -10.63 -31.89 -4.29
CA ALA A 242 -10.13 -30.67 -4.91
C ALA A 242 -11.25 -29.95 -5.66
N THR A 243 -12.00 -29.12 -4.95
CA THR A 243 -13.23 -28.52 -5.47
C THR A 243 -13.04 -27.33 -6.43
N ASN A 244 -11.85 -26.70 -6.47
CA ASN A 244 -11.64 -25.41 -7.15
C ASN A 244 -10.38 -25.36 -8.03
N ILE A 245 -10.47 -25.91 -9.24
CA ILE A 245 -9.37 -25.95 -10.22
C ILE A 245 -9.29 -24.65 -11.02
N LEU A 246 -8.15 -23.96 -10.98
CA LEU A 246 -7.87 -22.70 -11.69
C LEU A 246 -7.04 -22.88 -12.97
N ALA A 247 -7.00 -24.09 -13.51
CA ALA A 247 -6.14 -24.44 -14.65
C ALA A 247 -6.92 -24.96 -15.87
N ASP A 248 -6.31 -24.86 -17.04
CA ASP A 248 -6.78 -25.46 -18.29
C ASP A 248 -6.44 -26.97 -18.39
N ASP A 249 -6.82 -27.59 -19.51
CA ASP A 249 -6.56 -29.01 -19.78
C ASP A 249 -5.05 -29.35 -19.87
N GLU A 250 -4.19 -28.34 -19.97
CA GLU A 250 -2.73 -28.48 -19.98
C GLU A 250 -2.12 -28.24 -18.59
N GLY A 251 -2.94 -27.98 -17.57
CA GLY A 251 -2.51 -27.68 -16.21
C GLY A 251 -1.94 -26.27 -16.02
N GLN A 252 -2.13 -25.36 -16.99
CA GLN A 252 -1.72 -23.97 -16.85
C GLN A 252 -2.82 -23.10 -16.28
N LEU A 253 -2.45 -22.02 -15.58
CA LEU A 253 -3.41 -21.07 -15.03
C LEU A 253 -4.33 -20.52 -16.13
N SER A 254 -5.64 -20.71 -15.98
CA SER A 254 -6.62 -20.33 -17.01
C SER A 254 -7.42 -19.11 -16.58
N ALA A 255 -7.42 -18.07 -17.41
CA ALA A 255 -8.27 -16.89 -17.22
C ALA A 255 -9.75 -17.29 -17.12
N GLN A 256 -10.20 -18.24 -17.94
CA GLN A 256 -11.58 -18.69 -17.92
C GLN A 256 -11.92 -19.41 -16.61
N ALA A 257 -11.04 -20.28 -16.13
CA ALA A 257 -11.25 -20.99 -14.86
C ALA A 257 -11.28 -20.01 -13.67
N LEU A 258 -10.36 -19.04 -13.67
CA LEU A 258 -10.31 -17.98 -12.67
C LEU A 258 -11.57 -17.09 -12.71
N ALA A 259 -12.02 -16.67 -13.90
CA ALA A 259 -13.25 -15.89 -14.07
C ALA A 259 -14.47 -16.66 -13.54
N ASN A 260 -14.63 -17.93 -13.93
CA ASN A 260 -15.73 -18.77 -13.47
C ASN A 260 -15.76 -18.88 -11.93
N ARG A 261 -14.58 -19.02 -11.31
CA ARG A 261 -14.47 -19.07 -9.85
C ARG A 261 -14.88 -17.76 -9.19
N LEU A 262 -14.41 -16.63 -9.71
CA LEU A 262 -14.76 -15.30 -9.17
C LEU A 262 -16.27 -15.01 -9.29
N LYS A 263 -16.91 -15.46 -10.38
CA LYS A 263 -18.37 -15.40 -10.56
C LYS A 263 -19.11 -16.21 -9.48
N ILE A 264 -18.65 -17.44 -9.20
CA ILE A 264 -19.23 -18.30 -8.14
C ILE A 264 -19.08 -17.67 -6.75
N LEU A 265 -17.95 -17.02 -6.47
CA LEU A 265 -17.68 -16.38 -5.19
C LEU A 265 -18.45 -15.05 -4.99
N GLY A 266 -19.19 -14.58 -5.99
CA GLY A 266 -19.96 -13.34 -5.92
C GLY A 266 -19.10 -12.09 -5.76
N GLN A 267 -17.86 -12.11 -6.28
CA GLN A 267 -16.86 -11.06 -6.06
C GLN A 267 -17.15 -9.75 -6.82
N SER A 268 -17.95 -9.79 -7.89
CA SER A 268 -18.44 -8.59 -8.60
C SER A 268 -19.84 -8.83 -9.20
N LYS A 269 -20.57 -7.74 -9.47
CA LYS A 269 -21.86 -7.75 -10.18
C LYS A 269 -21.71 -7.69 -11.71
N ASN A 270 -20.49 -7.49 -12.21
CA ASN A 270 -20.21 -7.30 -13.63
C ASN A 270 -19.30 -8.40 -14.17
N ASP A 271 -19.86 -9.25 -15.03
CA ASP A 271 -19.14 -10.38 -15.64
C ASP A 271 -17.95 -9.92 -16.51
N GLN A 272 -18.06 -8.78 -17.19
CA GLN A 272 -16.98 -8.25 -18.04
C GLN A 272 -15.78 -7.81 -17.21
N GLU A 273 -16.00 -7.22 -16.03
CA GLU A 273 -14.93 -6.85 -15.11
C GLU A 273 -14.20 -8.08 -14.57
N ILE A 274 -14.95 -9.14 -14.22
CA ILE A 274 -14.38 -10.40 -13.76
C ILE A 274 -13.51 -11.04 -14.84
N GLU A 275 -14.00 -11.06 -16.08
CA GLU A 275 -13.25 -11.60 -17.21
C GLU A 275 -11.99 -10.77 -17.49
N ALA A 276 -12.10 -9.43 -17.51
CA ALA A 276 -10.95 -8.55 -17.70
C ALA A 276 -9.91 -8.69 -16.57
N PHE A 277 -10.36 -8.81 -15.32
CA PHE A 277 -9.50 -9.11 -14.17
C PHE A 277 -8.78 -10.43 -14.39
N ALA A 278 -9.51 -11.50 -14.68
CA ALA A 278 -8.95 -12.84 -14.79
C ALA A 278 -7.95 -12.94 -15.95
N SER A 279 -8.28 -12.34 -17.11
CA SER A 279 -7.36 -12.26 -18.25
C SER A 279 -6.08 -11.52 -17.92
N PHE A 280 -6.14 -10.41 -17.19
CA PHE A 280 -4.94 -9.68 -16.78
C PHE A 280 -4.15 -10.45 -15.71
N ALA A 281 -4.86 -11.13 -14.81
CA ALA A 281 -4.30 -11.92 -13.72
C ALA A 281 -3.70 -13.27 -14.15
N VAL A 282 -3.65 -13.60 -15.44
CA VAL A 282 -2.85 -14.74 -15.93
C VAL A 282 -1.64 -14.30 -16.79
N LEU A 283 -1.48 -13.00 -17.03
CA LEU A 283 -0.38 -12.46 -17.85
C LEU A 283 0.97 -12.62 -17.15
N SER A 284 2.03 -12.84 -17.94
CA SER A 284 3.40 -12.83 -17.43
C SER A 284 3.82 -11.44 -16.93
N LEU A 285 4.84 -11.37 -16.06
CA LEU A 285 5.33 -10.07 -15.55
C LEU A 285 5.74 -9.08 -16.65
N PRO A 286 6.44 -9.48 -17.74
CA PRO A 286 6.73 -8.57 -18.85
C PRO A 286 5.47 -8.01 -19.54
N GLU A 287 4.45 -8.84 -19.74
CA GLU A 287 3.18 -8.41 -20.34
C GLU A 287 2.41 -7.49 -19.41
N ARG A 288 2.35 -7.82 -18.12
CA ARG A 288 1.78 -6.95 -17.08
C ARG A 288 2.47 -5.60 -17.07
N ARG A 289 3.81 -5.55 -17.06
CA ARG A 289 4.57 -4.29 -17.07
C ARG A 289 4.23 -3.44 -18.30
N ARG A 290 4.00 -4.06 -19.46
CA ARG A 290 3.65 -3.37 -20.71
C ARG A 290 2.21 -2.87 -20.74
N LEU A 291 1.27 -3.63 -20.17
CA LEU A 291 -0.17 -3.36 -20.28
C LEU A 291 -0.76 -2.64 -19.06
N LEU A 292 -0.06 -2.61 -17.92
CA LEU A 292 -0.50 -1.96 -16.69
C LEU A 292 -0.56 -0.44 -16.88
N LYS A 293 -1.75 0.13 -16.66
CA LYS A 293 -1.96 1.59 -16.68
C LYS A 293 -1.62 2.20 -15.32
N ARG A 294 -0.46 2.87 -15.24
CA ARG A 294 -0.09 3.66 -14.05
C ARG A 294 -0.84 4.99 -14.02
N VAL A 295 -1.50 5.30 -12.91
CA VAL A 295 -2.26 6.54 -12.66
C VAL A 295 -1.74 7.21 -11.40
N CYS A 296 -1.28 8.45 -11.52
CA CYS A 296 -0.80 9.23 -10.37
C CYS A 296 -1.92 10.11 -9.81
N ILE A 297 -2.14 10.04 -8.50
CA ILE A 297 -2.99 10.98 -7.77
C ILE A 297 -2.12 12.14 -7.31
N PHE A 298 -2.39 13.32 -7.84
CA PHE A 298 -1.46 14.44 -7.84
C PHE A 298 -2.11 15.71 -7.28
N GLY A 299 -1.29 16.64 -6.78
CA GLY A 299 -1.75 17.93 -6.29
C GLY A 299 -1.34 18.25 -4.85
N PRO A 300 -1.83 19.38 -4.31
CA PRO A 300 -1.41 19.91 -3.01
C PRO A 300 -1.68 18.98 -1.84
N GLU A 301 -1.03 19.23 -0.72
CA GLU A 301 -1.38 18.58 0.54
C GLU A 301 -2.85 18.83 0.92
N SER A 302 -3.41 17.94 1.73
CA SER A 302 -4.78 18.08 2.27
C SER A 302 -5.92 18.03 1.26
N THR A 303 -5.68 17.59 0.02
CA THR A 303 -6.73 17.48 -1.01
C THR A 303 -7.39 16.10 -1.08
N GLY A 304 -6.97 15.15 -0.23
CA GLY A 304 -7.57 13.81 -0.16
C GLY A 304 -6.91 12.75 -1.07
N LYS A 305 -5.67 12.99 -1.54
CA LYS A 305 -4.93 12.07 -2.42
C LYS A 305 -4.89 10.62 -1.92
N THR A 306 -4.41 10.41 -0.69
CA THR A 306 -4.36 9.07 -0.08
C THR A 306 -5.72 8.38 -0.04
N THR A 307 -6.79 9.12 0.27
CA THR A 307 -8.15 8.59 0.29
C THR A 307 -8.61 8.23 -1.12
N MET A 308 -8.35 9.09 -2.10
CA MET A 308 -8.65 8.84 -3.51
C MET A 308 -7.90 7.60 -4.03
N SER A 309 -6.59 7.49 -3.78
CA SER A 309 -5.78 6.32 -4.17
C SER A 309 -6.34 5.01 -3.60
N LYS A 310 -6.72 5.00 -2.32
CA LYS A 310 -7.34 3.84 -1.66
C LYS A 310 -8.71 3.50 -2.26
N ASN A 311 -9.55 4.51 -2.49
CA ASN A 311 -10.89 4.34 -3.03
C ASN A 311 -10.85 3.80 -4.46
N LEU A 312 -9.97 4.34 -5.30
CA LEU A 312 -9.77 3.87 -6.67
C LEU A 312 -9.19 2.46 -6.70
N ALA A 313 -8.17 2.17 -5.88
CA ALA A 313 -7.63 0.81 -5.77
C ALA A 313 -8.70 -0.21 -5.36
N LYS A 314 -9.56 0.15 -4.41
CA LYS A 314 -10.70 -0.68 -4.00
C LYS A 314 -11.72 -0.84 -5.13
N HIS A 315 -12.08 0.23 -5.82
CA HIS A 315 -13.06 0.24 -6.90
C HIS A 315 -12.61 -0.62 -8.10
N PHE A 316 -11.36 -0.48 -8.52
CA PHE A 316 -10.78 -1.21 -9.66
C PHE A 316 -10.16 -2.56 -9.27
N HIS A 317 -10.39 -3.04 -8.04
CA HIS A 317 -9.86 -4.32 -7.52
C HIS A 317 -8.35 -4.49 -7.78
N THR A 318 -7.59 -3.48 -7.38
CA THR A 318 -6.15 -3.38 -7.65
C THR A 318 -5.42 -2.77 -6.46
N LEU A 319 -4.14 -2.40 -6.64
CA LEU A 319 -3.30 -1.84 -5.60
C LEU A 319 -3.09 -0.34 -5.76
N TYR A 320 -2.66 0.29 -4.67
CA TYR A 320 -2.06 1.62 -4.71
C TYR A 320 -0.68 1.61 -4.06
N CYS A 321 0.21 2.45 -4.58
CA CYS A 321 1.49 2.80 -3.98
C CYS A 321 1.26 3.96 -3.01
N PRO A 322 1.50 3.78 -1.70
CA PRO A 322 1.42 4.88 -0.73
C PRO A 322 2.55 5.89 -0.95
N GLU A 323 2.34 7.11 -0.47
CA GLU A 323 3.33 8.18 -0.50
C GLU A 323 4.59 7.78 0.30
N TYR A 324 5.71 7.61 -0.39
CA TYR A 324 6.96 7.16 0.23
C TYR A 324 7.49 8.14 1.28
N ALA A 325 7.37 9.45 1.02
CA ALA A 325 7.84 10.50 1.92
C ALA A 325 7.19 10.39 3.30
N ARG A 326 5.87 10.18 3.34
CA ARG A 326 5.11 9.98 4.58
C ARG A 326 5.63 8.78 5.37
N THR A 327 5.81 7.63 4.73
CA THR A 327 6.33 6.42 5.39
C THR A 327 7.72 6.63 5.98
N LEU A 328 8.63 7.26 5.23
CA LEU A 328 9.99 7.49 5.73
C LEU A 328 10.00 8.51 6.88
N MET A 329 9.24 9.60 6.76
CA MET A 329 9.14 10.63 7.79
C MET A 329 8.54 10.07 9.10
N GLU A 330 7.48 9.26 9.02
CA GLU A 330 6.88 8.62 10.20
C GLU A 330 7.90 7.72 10.92
N SER A 331 8.73 6.98 10.19
CA SER A 331 9.79 6.15 10.76
C SER A 331 10.91 6.95 11.46
N ARG A 332 11.00 8.26 11.17
CA ARG A 332 12.03 9.19 11.67
C ARG A 332 11.44 10.33 12.51
N ASN A 333 10.31 10.12 13.19
CA ASN A 333 9.66 11.14 14.04
C ASN A 333 9.34 12.46 13.31
N ASN A 334 8.98 12.39 12.03
CA ASN A 334 8.68 13.51 11.13
C ASN A 334 9.87 14.44 10.85
N GLU A 335 11.10 13.91 10.87
CA GLU A 335 12.28 14.64 10.40
C GLU A 335 12.38 14.62 8.87
N LEU A 336 12.63 15.79 8.28
CA LEU A 336 12.84 15.99 6.85
C LEU A 336 14.22 16.62 6.63
N PHE A 337 15.00 16.05 5.72
CA PHE A 337 16.29 16.60 5.29
C PHE A 337 16.27 16.82 3.77
N GLU A 338 16.95 17.86 3.28
CA GLU A 338 17.05 18.13 1.83
C GLU A 338 17.61 16.91 1.06
N SER A 339 18.57 16.20 1.67
CA SER A 339 19.14 14.96 1.14
C SER A 339 18.14 13.81 1.00
N ASP A 340 17.02 13.85 1.72
CA ASP A 340 15.98 12.82 1.64
C ASP A 340 15.15 12.95 0.37
N MET A 341 15.07 14.13 -0.25
CA MET A 341 14.22 14.36 -1.43
C MET A 341 14.57 13.42 -2.59
N ILE A 342 15.86 13.19 -2.85
CA ILE A 342 16.30 12.23 -3.87
C ILE A 342 15.93 10.79 -3.47
N HIS A 343 16.03 10.47 -2.17
CA HIS A 343 15.63 9.16 -1.65
C HIS A 343 14.12 8.96 -1.75
N PHE A 344 13.30 10.00 -1.56
CA PHE A 344 11.85 9.92 -1.77
C PHE A 344 11.52 9.57 -3.21
N ALA A 345 12.14 10.23 -4.19
CA ALA A 345 11.92 9.93 -5.60
C ALA A 345 12.34 8.50 -5.97
N LYS A 346 13.53 8.07 -5.55
CA LYS A 346 14.02 6.69 -5.78
C LYS A 346 13.14 5.65 -5.10
N GLY A 347 12.75 5.91 -3.85
CA GLY A 347 11.88 5.06 -3.06
C GLY A 347 10.52 4.89 -3.71
N MET A 348 9.91 5.99 -4.16
CA MET A 348 8.62 5.97 -4.86
C MET A 348 8.66 5.12 -6.13
N ILE A 349 9.69 5.32 -6.97
CA ILE A 349 9.87 4.54 -8.22
C ILE A 349 10.05 3.04 -7.90
N ALA A 350 10.84 2.71 -6.88
CA ALA A 350 11.07 1.32 -6.48
C ALA A 350 9.81 0.67 -5.90
N SER A 351 9.04 1.40 -5.08
CA SER A 351 7.78 0.93 -4.51
C SER A 351 6.73 0.66 -5.58
N GLU A 352 6.60 1.56 -6.56
CA GLU A 352 5.70 1.32 -7.70
C GLU A 352 6.12 0.11 -8.53
N GLU A 353 7.42 -0.08 -8.77
CA GLU A 353 7.90 -1.21 -9.55
C GLU A 353 7.68 -2.55 -8.83
N ALA A 354 7.84 -2.58 -7.50
CA ALA A 354 7.54 -3.75 -6.70
C ALA A 354 6.06 -4.17 -6.76
N LEU A 355 5.14 -3.24 -7.04
CA LEU A 355 3.70 -3.50 -7.09
C LEU A 355 3.22 -4.01 -8.46
N VAL A 356 4.02 -3.93 -9.53
CA VAL A 356 3.62 -4.30 -10.91
C VAL A 356 3.16 -5.76 -11.00
N GLY A 357 3.84 -6.66 -10.29
CA GLY A 357 3.52 -8.10 -10.29
C GLY A 357 2.20 -8.44 -9.60
N PHE A 358 1.68 -7.53 -8.79
CA PHE A 358 0.49 -7.75 -7.96
C PHE A 358 -0.70 -6.87 -8.38
N ALA A 359 -0.44 -5.72 -8.99
CA ALA A 359 -1.47 -4.81 -9.49
C ALA A 359 -2.30 -5.45 -10.62
N ASN A 360 -3.52 -5.00 -10.79
CA ASN A 360 -4.44 -5.48 -11.81
C ASN A 360 -4.92 -4.33 -12.70
N ARG A 361 -4.61 -4.40 -14.01
CA ARG A 361 -4.96 -3.44 -15.08
C ARG A 361 -4.53 -1.98 -14.87
N ALA A 362 -4.73 -1.41 -13.69
CA ALA A 362 -4.25 -0.12 -13.24
C ALA A 362 -3.42 -0.23 -11.95
N LEU A 363 -2.51 0.72 -11.72
CA LEU A 363 -1.83 0.93 -10.44
C LEU A 363 -1.94 2.41 -10.08
N PHE A 364 -2.43 2.70 -8.88
CA PHE A 364 -2.61 4.08 -8.40
C PHE A 364 -1.44 4.50 -7.52
N SER A 365 -0.89 5.68 -7.75
CA SER A 365 0.23 6.20 -6.96
C SER A 365 -0.19 7.45 -6.20
N ASP A 366 -0.08 7.43 -4.88
CA ASP A 366 -0.23 8.64 -4.06
C ASP A 366 1.06 9.45 -4.18
N THR A 367 1.07 10.46 -5.07
CA THR A 367 2.24 11.25 -5.52
C THR A 367 3.20 10.51 -6.46
N ASP A 368 4.25 11.20 -6.92
CA ASP A 368 5.34 10.68 -7.76
C ASP A 368 6.62 11.52 -7.61
N ALA A 369 7.69 11.20 -8.34
CA ALA A 369 8.93 11.97 -8.32
C ALA A 369 8.78 13.41 -8.85
N LEU A 370 7.77 13.70 -9.68
CA LEU A 370 7.45 15.06 -10.12
C LEU A 370 6.90 15.88 -8.95
N THR A 371 6.09 15.27 -8.07
CA THR A 371 5.62 15.89 -6.82
C THR A 371 6.82 16.30 -5.95
N THR A 372 7.83 15.43 -5.87
CA THR A 372 9.08 15.73 -5.15
C THR A 372 9.86 16.88 -5.77
N CYS A 373 9.88 17.01 -7.10
CA CYS A 373 10.47 18.18 -7.77
C CYS A 373 9.77 19.47 -7.35
N ILE A 374 8.43 19.46 -7.34
CA ILE A 374 7.62 20.62 -6.95
C ILE A 374 7.89 21.00 -5.51
N TRP A 375 7.91 20.04 -4.58
CA TRP A 375 8.29 20.31 -3.20
C TRP A 375 9.71 20.86 -3.07
N TYR A 376 10.66 20.32 -3.84
CA TYR A 376 12.03 20.81 -3.84
C TYR A 376 12.08 22.27 -4.33
N GLU A 377 11.42 22.60 -5.44
CA GLU A 377 11.36 23.97 -5.92
C GLU A 377 10.64 24.88 -4.94
N PHE A 378 9.54 24.42 -4.38
CA PHE A 378 8.74 25.20 -3.44
C PHE A 378 9.58 25.62 -2.23
N LEU A 379 10.28 24.65 -1.62
CA LEU A 379 11.13 24.83 -0.44
C LEU A 379 12.45 25.54 -0.78
N TYR A 380 13.16 25.12 -1.81
CA TYR A 380 14.56 25.50 -2.05
C TYR A 380 14.78 26.37 -3.30
N LYS A 381 13.72 26.73 -4.03
CA LYS A 381 13.74 27.57 -5.25
C LYS A 381 14.71 27.09 -6.34
N ARG A 382 14.95 25.79 -6.38
CA ARG A 382 15.79 25.08 -7.36
C ARG A 382 15.34 23.63 -7.47
N VAL A 383 15.78 22.90 -8.50
CA VAL A 383 15.62 21.43 -8.56
C VAL A 383 16.92 20.80 -9.08
N PRO A 384 17.55 19.89 -8.31
CA PRO A 384 18.74 19.17 -8.76
C PRO A 384 18.50 18.43 -10.08
N VAL A 385 19.55 18.33 -10.90
CA VAL A 385 19.49 17.63 -12.20
C VAL A 385 19.07 16.17 -11.99
N GLU A 386 19.67 15.48 -11.02
CA GLU A 386 19.35 14.07 -10.70
C GLU A 386 17.86 13.88 -10.40
N LEU A 387 17.24 14.79 -9.65
CA LEU A 387 15.82 14.69 -9.30
C LEU A 387 14.91 14.91 -10.54
N ARG A 388 15.29 15.84 -11.43
CA ARG A 388 14.60 16.06 -12.70
C ARG A 388 14.70 14.83 -13.62
N GLU A 389 15.86 14.19 -13.67
CA GLU A 389 16.08 12.96 -14.45
C GLU A 389 15.22 11.80 -13.94
N LEU A 390 15.13 11.62 -12.61
CA LEU A 390 14.24 10.63 -11.99
C LEU A 390 12.77 10.89 -12.36
N ALA A 391 12.31 12.13 -12.24
CA ALA A 391 10.93 12.51 -12.58
C ALA A 391 10.63 12.40 -14.09
N ALA A 392 11.61 12.61 -14.97
CA ALA A 392 11.46 12.41 -16.40
C ALA A 392 11.35 10.92 -16.78
N CYS A 393 12.11 10.05 -16.10
CA CYS A 393 12.10 8.61 -16.29
C CYS A 393 10.80 7.96 -15.80
N GLN A 394 10.23 8.44 -14.70
CA GLN A 394 8.94 7.96 -14.21
C GLN A 394 7.82 8.42 -15.16
N LYS A 395 7.01 7.49 -15.66
CA LYS A 395 5.91 7.82 -16.58
C LYS A 395 4.59 7.22 -16.09
N HIS A 396 3.60 8.08 -15.92
CA HIS A 396 2.22 7.71 -15.72
C HIS A 396 1.42 7.96 -16.99
N HIS A 397 0.37 7.17 -17.19
CA HIS A 397 -0.54 7.32 -18.34
C HIS A 397 -1.59 8.42 -18.09
N LEU A 398 -1.85 8.73 -16.82
CA LEU A 398 -2.80 9.75 -16.40
C LEU A 398 -2.39 10.31 -15.04
N TYR A 399 -2.54 11.61 -14.89
CA TYR A 399 -2.48 12.31 -13.61
C TYR A 399 -3.88 12.79 -13.22
N LEU A 400 -4.35 12.42 -12.04
CA LEU A 400 -5.57 12.96 -11.45
C LEU A 400 -5.17 14.12 -10.53
N LEU A 401 -5.27 15.35 -11.05
CA LEU A 401 -4.91 16.58 -10.34
C LEU A 401 -6.05 16.99 -9.42
N LEU A 402 -5.86 16.85 -8.12
CA LEU A 402 -6.86 17.14 -7.10
C LEU A 402 -6.89 18.63 -6.75
N ASP A 403 -8.08 19.24 -6.84
CA ASP A 403 -8.31 20.65 -6.48
C ASP A 403 -8.27 20.89 -4.94
N VAL A 404 -8.24 22.15 -4.53
CA VAL A 404 -8.13 22.64 -3.13
C VAL A 404 -9.47 23.08 -2.53
N ASP A 405 -10.55 22.77 -3.22
CA ASP A 405 -11.95 23.03 -2.89
C ASP A 405 -12.46 22.31 -1.64
N VAL A 406 -11.73 21.33 -1.12
CA VAL A 406 -12.00 20.67 0.16
C VAL A 406 -11.43 21.44 1.36
N PRO A 407 -12.09 21.37 2.54
CA PRO A 407 -11.57 21.97 3.76
C PRO A 407 -10.19 21.44 4.14
N TRP A 408 -9.30 22.33 4.58
CA TRP A 408 -8.01 21.94 5.11
C TRP A 408 -8.18 21.26 6.47
N VAL A 409 -7.47 20.15 6.68
CA VAL A 409 -7.46 19.42 7.95
C VAL A 409 -6.04 19.47 8.50
N TYR A 410 -5.89 19.78 9.79
CA TYR A 410 -4.58 19.81 10.44
C TYR A 410 -3.96 18.41 10.51
N ASP A 411 -2.68 18.30 10.12
CA ASP A 411 -1.83 17.11 10.29
C ASP A 411 -0.39 17.61 10.55
N PRO A 412 0.39 16.99 11.47
CA PRO A 412 1.76 17.39 11.78
C PRO A 412 2.78 17.33 10.61
N GLN A 413 2.39 16.78 9.46
CA GLN A 413 3.21 16.73 8.25
C GLN A 413 2.74 17.72 7.16
N ARG A 414 1.75 18.58 7.46
CA ARG A 414 1.18 19.56 6.52
C ARG A 414 1.79 20.95 6.72
N TYR A 415 2.24 21.55 5.64
CA TYR A 415 3.08 22.74 5.56
C TYR A 415 2.35 23.99 5.06
N LEU A 416 1.27 23.84 4.28
CA LEU A 416 0.70 24.88 3.42
C LEU A 416 -0.79 25.13 3.71
N PRO A 417 -1.18 25.64 4.90
CA PRO A 417 -2.59 25.94 5.16
C PRO A 417 -3.16 27.02 4.22
N ASN A 418 -2.34 28.01 3.82
CA ASN A 418 -2.75 29.18 3.05
C ASN A 418 -2.24 29.21 1.60
N GLU A 419 -1.29 28.36 1.24
CA GLU A 419 -0.59 28.41 -0.07
C GLU A 419 -1.01 27.28 -1.01
N ARG A 420 -2.11 26.56 -0.71
CA ARG A 420 -2.56 25.42 -1.51
C ARG A 420 -2.86 25.77 -2.96
N GLN A 421 -3.45 26.95 -3.21
CA GLN A 421 -3.77 27.39 -4.57
C GLN A 421 -2.48 27.60 -5.38
N SER A 422 -1.50 28.32 -4.82
CA SER A 422 -0.20 28.53 -5.48
C SER A 422 0.53 27.22 -5.74
N PHE A 423 0.42 26.24 -4.84
CA PHE A 423 0.98 24.90 -5.05
C PHE A 423 0.23 24.14 -6.16
N LEU A 424 -1.10 24.28 -6.24
CA LEU A 424 -1.91 23.68 -7.30
C LEU A 424 -1.53 24.23 -8.67
N ASP A 425 -1.32 25.54 -8.76
CA ASP A 425 -0.90 26.21 -9.99
C ASP A 425 0.50 25.71 -10.43
N LEU A 426 1.43 25.55 -9.48
CA LEU A 426 2.75 24.97 -9.74
C LEU A 426 2.66 23.49 -10.18
N CYS A 427 1.77 22.71 -9.57
CA CYS A 427 1.49 21.34 -10.02
C CYS A 427 1.03 21.32 -11.48
N ARG A 428 0.12 22.23 -11.86
CA ARG A 428 -0.38 22.32 -13.23
C ARG A 428 0.74 22.68 -14.20
N GLU A 429 1.55 23.70 -13.89
CA GLU A 429 2.68 24.11 -14.70
C GLU A 429 3.67 22.97 -14.94
N TYR A 430 4.00 22.20 -13.90
CA TYR A 430 4.88 21.05 -14.00
C TYR A 430 4.34 19.94 -14.91
N LEU A 431 3.03 19.65 -14.81
CA LEU A 431 2.39 18.66 -15.68
C LEU A 431 2.40 19.13 -17.14
N GLU A 432 2.06 20.39 -17.39
CA GLU A 432 2.01 20.99 -18.73
C GLU A 432 3.40 21.04 -19.38
N ASN A 433 4.40 21.54 -18.65
CA ASN A 433 5.79 21.61 -19.12
C ASN A 433 6.40 20.23 -19.41
N ALA A 434 6.02 19.22 -18.63
CA ALA A 434 6.47 17.84 -18.83
C ALA A 434 5.58 17.05 -19.83
N GLY A 435 4.55 17.66 -20.42
CA GLY A 435 3.64 17.02 -21.36
C GLY A 435 2.89 15.83 -20.74
N ARG A 436 2.56 15.90 -19.45
CA ARG A 436 1.88 14.83 -18.72
C ARG A 436 0.37 14.98 -18.87
N PRO A 437 -0.34 13.97 -19.40
CA PRO A 437 -1.79 14.02 -19.51
C PRO A 437 -2.42 14.04 -18.12
N TYR A 438 -3.32 14.99 -17.88
CA TYR A 438 -3.97 15.13 -16.59
C TYR A 438 -5.46 15.46 -16.70
N LYS A 439 -6.20 15.10 -15.65
CA LYS A 439 -7.60 15.48 -15.44
C LYS A 439 -7.70 16.22 -14.10
N LEU A 440 -8.26 17.43 -14.12
CA LEU A 440 -8.61 18.15 -12.90
C LEU A 440 -9.81 17.48 -12.23
N VAL A 441 -9.71 17.25 -10.92
CA VAL A 441 -10.73 16.59 -10.09
C VAL A 441 -11.13 17.53 -8.95
N SER A 442 -12.29 18.15 -9.12
CA SER A 442 -12.90 19.16 -8.25
C SER A 442 -14.36 18.79 -7.91
N GLY A 443 -14.94 19.44 -6.91
CA GLY A 443 -16.31 19.25 -6.44
C GLY A 443 -16.41 18.65 -5.04
N THR A 444 -17.58 18.09 -4.72
CA THR A 444 -17.79 17.31 -3.50
C THR A 444 -16.99 16.01 -3.52
N PHE A 445 -16.93 15.29 -2.39
CA PHE A 445 -16.22 14.00 -2.35
C PHE A 445 -16.81 12.98 -3.35
N GLU A 446 -18.13 13.01 -3.52
CA GLU A 446 -18.86 12.16 -4.47
C GLU A 446 -18.52 12.53 -5.92
N GLU A 447 -18.65 13.81 -6.29
CA GLU A 447 -18.34 14.31 -7.64
C GLU A 447 -16.89 14.00 -8.05
N ARG A 448 -15.96 14.22 -7.11
CA ARG A 448 -14.53 13.95 -7.31
C ARG A 448 -14.27 12.46 -7.54
N THR A 449 -14.97 11.60 -6.81
CA THR A 449 -14.85 10.15 -6.96
C THR A 449 -15.38 9.71 -8.33
N GLU A 450 -16.54 10.21 -8.75
CA GLU A 450 -17.12 9.90 -10.06
C GLU A 450 -16.23 10.38 -11.21
N LEU A 451 -15.71 11.61 -11.14
CA LEU A 451 -14.78 12.15 -12.15
C LEU A 451 -13.50 11.32 -12.25
N ALA A 452 -12.94 10.92 -11.12
CA ALA A 452 -11.74 10.09 -11.07
C ALA A 452 -11.98 8.69 -11.65
N ILE A 453 -13.10 8.05 -11.31
CA ILE A 453 -13.48 6.74 -11.86
C ILE A 453 -13.65 6.85 -13.38
N GLY A 454 -14.46 7.80 -13.86
CA GLY A 454 -14.72 7.94 -15.29
C GLY A 454 -13.46 8.20 -16.12
N ALA A 455 -12.52 9.00 -15.61
CA ALA A 455 -11.24 9.24 -16.29
C ALA A 455 -10.35 7.98 -16.37
N VAL A 456 -10.39 7.12 -15.35
CA VAL A 456 -9.65 5.86 -15.33
C VAL A 456 -10.32 4.81 -16.21
N GLU A 457 -11.65 4.76 -16.24
CA GLU A 457 -12.40 3.89 -17.15
C GLU A 457 -12.10 4.23 -18.62
N GLU A 458 -12.08 5.52 -18.97
CA GLU A 458 -11.69 5.99 -20.31
C GLU A 458 -10.29 5.49 -20.67
N LEU A 459 -9.31 5.66 -19.77
CA LEU A 459 -7.94 5.19 -19.94
C LEU A 459 -7.83 3.66 -20.09
N LEU A 460 -8.68 2.89 -19.40
CA LEU A 460 -8.71 1.44 -19.46
C LEU A 460 -9.43 0.91 -20.70
N SER A 461 -10.25 1.74 -21.35
CA SER A 461 -10.94 1.44 -22.61
C SER A 461 -10.11 1.75 -23.87
N SER A 462 -9.05 2.57 -23.73
CA SER A 462 -8.06 2.90 -24.77
C SER A 462 -6.87 1.94 -24.80
#